data_AF-A0A836V7E3-F1
#
_entry.id   AF-A0A836V7E3-F1
#
_cell.length_a   1.000
_cell.length_b   1.000
_cell.length_c   1.000
_cell.angle_alpha   90.00
_cell.angle_beta   90.00
_cell.angle_gamma   90.00
#
_symmetry.space_group_name_H-M   'P 1'
#
loop_
_entity.id
_entity.type
_entity.pdbx_description
1 polymer ?
#
loop_
_entity_poly.entity_id
_entity_poly.type
_entity_poly.pdbx_seq_one_letter_code
_entity_poly.pdbx_strand_id
1 'polypeptide(L)'
;MTNTRLQKIESIWNELRSKPFPESGYEAFADERDFVELDTFAAGCISTFISSAGKLDQKRYDVLKSCSEDLSIGIKGLEPGPFKSYAEQLHLLSNLVLEYLDGKLRECAEVSSVQNRDAGADS
;
A
#
# COMPACT_ATOMS: atom_id res chain seq x y z
N MET A 1 -16.65 12.66 2.64
CA MET A 1 -16.29 11.51 3.50
C MET A 1 -14.97 10.97 2.97
N THR A 2 -13.89 11.17 3.72
CA THR A 2 -12.56 10.65 3.38
C THR A 2 -12.58 9.13 3.46
N ASN A 3 -12.07 8.46 2.44
CA ASN A 3 -11.97 7.00 2.45
C ASN A 3 -10.90 6.59 3.45
N THR A 4 -11.30 6.08 4.62
CA THR A 4 -10.42 5.70 5.74
C THR A 4 -9.26 4.78 5.32
N ARG A 5 -9.47 3.98 4.27
CA ARG A 5 -8.45 3.05 3.77
C ARG A 5 -7.39 3.74 2.93
N LEU A 6 -7.79 4.69 2.09
CA LEU A 6 -6.85 5.54 1.36
C LEU A 6 -5.97 6.31 2.34
N GLN A 7 -6.54 6.87 3.42
CA GLN A 7 -5.78 7.54 4.47
C GLN A 7 -4.79 6.62 5.19
N LYS A 8 -5.18 5.36 5.43
CA LYS A 8 -4.28 4.36 6.01
C LYS A 8 -3.10 4.05 5.08
N ILE A 9 -3.36 3.82 3.79
CA ILE A 9 -2.33 3.58 2.78
C ILE A 9 -1.40 4.81 2.68
N GLU A 10 -1.97 6.01 2.67
CA GLU A 10 -1.22 7.27 2.65
C GLU A 10 -0.31 7.42 3.88
N SER A 11 -0.82 7.11 5.08
CA SER A 11 -0.03 7.15 6.31
C SER A 11 1.15 6.19 6.28
N ILE A 12 0.94 4.95 5.83
CA ILE A 12 2.02 3.95 5.71
C ILE A 12 3.04 4.40 4.66
N TRP A 13 2.57 4.92 3.52
CA TRP A 13 3.45 5.43 2.47
C TRP A 13 4.31 6.59 2.97
N ASN A 14 3.72 7.54 3.69
CA ASN A 14 4.42 8.68 4.26
C ASN A 14 5.48 8.25 5.28
N GLU A 15 5.19 7.24 6.10
CA GLU A 15 6.17 6.68 7.02
C GLU A 15 7.34 6.03 6.26
N LEU A 16 7.05 5.19 5.26
CA LEU A 16 8.09 4.49 4.50
C LEU A 16 9.01 5.47 3.76
N ARG A 17 8.45 6.45 3.03
CA ARG A 17 9.23 7.43 2.25
C ARG A 17 10.01 8.43 3.11
N SER A 18 9.68 8.55 4.39
CA SER A 18 10.42 9.42 5.33
C SER A 18 11.76 8.81 5.77
N LYS A 19 11.92 7.49 5.57
CA LYS A 19 13.14 6.76 5.87
C LYS A 19 14.06 6.80 4.64
N PRO A 20 15.39 6.94 4.81
CA PRO A 20 16.31 6.78 3.70
C PRO A 20 16.23 5.35 3.16
N PHE A 21 16.44 5.19 1.85
CA PHE A 21 16.60 3.88 1.26
C PHE A 21 17.80 3.17 1.90
N PRO A 22 17.67 1.91 2.39
CA PRO A 22 18.75 1.22 3.08
C PRO A 22 19.96 1.01 2.18
N GLU A 23 21.16 1.27 2.69
CA GLU A 23 22.42 1.17 1.91
C GLU A 23 22.63 -0.23 1.32
N SER A 24 22.30 -1.28 2.09
CA SER A 24 22.38 -2.66 1.60
C SER A 24 21.39 -3.00 0.48
N GLY A 25 20.48 -2.09 0.13
CA GLY A 25 19.56 -2.23 -0.99
C GLY A 25 20.16 -1.84 -2.35
N TYR A 26 21.22 -1.02 -2.39
CA TYR A 26 21.78 -0.55 -3.67
C TYR A 26 22.46 -1.65 -4.48
N GLU A 27 22.94 -2.69 -3.80
CA GLU A 27 23.56 -3.87 -4.41
C GLU A 27 22.65 -5.11 -4.28
N ALA A 28 21.42 -4.93 -3.78
CA ALA A 28 20.53 -6.04 -3.54
C ALA A 28 19.98 -6.58 -4.86
N PHE A 29 20.44 -7.79 -5.18
CA PHE A 29 19.98 -8.56 -6.31
C PHE A 29 19.68 -9.98 -5.83
N ALA A 30 18.43 -10.42 -6.01
CA ALA A 30 18.02 -11.79 -5.64
C ALA A 30 17.07 -12.33 -6.70
N ASP A 31 17.21 -13.62 -7.05
CA ASP A 31 16.36 -14.30 -8.04
C ASP A 31 16.20 -13.52 -9.35
N GLU A 32 17.30 -12.99 -9.88
CA GLU A 32 17.34 -12.18 -11.12
C GLU A 32 16.58 -10.84 -11.04
N ARG A 33 16.29 -10.35 -9.83
CA ARG A 33 15.59 -9.08 -9.60
C ARG A 33 16.51 -8.00 -9.05
N ASP A 34 16.52 -6.86 -9.73
CA ASP A 34 17.12 -5.62 -9.24
C ASP A 34 16.13 -4.91 -8.31
N PHE A 35 16.46 -4.85 -7.02
CA PHE A 35 15.58 -4.22 -6.06
C PHE A 35 15.51 -2.69 -6.17
N VAL A 36 16.52 -2.04 -6.74
CA VAL A 36 16.48 -0.59 -7.00
C VAL A 36 15.43 -0.30 -8.08
N GLU A 37 15.38 -1.14 -9.11
CA GLU A 37 14.36 -1.06 -10.16
C GLU A 37 12.95 -1.34 -9.61
N LEU A 38 12.80 -2.41 -8.82
CA LEU A 38 11.53 -2.74 -8.16
C LEU A 38 11.04 -1.62 -7.23
N ASP A 39 11.94 -1.05 -6.41
CA ASP A 39 11.62 0.08 -5.54
C ASP A 39 11.15 1.29 -6.35
N THR A 40 11.92 1.67 -7.37
CA THR A 40 11.62 2.82 -8.21
C THR A 40 10.24 2.71 -8.86
N PHE A 41 9.92 1.56 -9.46
CA PHE A 41 8.63 1.37 -10.13
C PHE A 41 7.46 1.29 -9.15
N ALA A 42 7.61 0.54 -8.05
CA ALA A 42 6.56 0.43 -7.04
C ALA A 42 6.30 1.78 -6.37
N ALA A 43 7.35 2.49 -5.93
CA ALA A 43 7.26 3.82 -5.32
C ALA A 43 6.61 4.84 -6.26
N GLY A 44 6.92 4.79 -7.56
CA GLY A 44 6.31 5.64 -8.58
C GLY A 44 4.81 5.39 -8.74
N CYS A 45 4.39 4.12 -8.76
CA CYS A 45 2.98 3.73 -8.83
C CYS A 45 2.21 4.12 -7.56
N ILE A 46 2.77 3.83 -6.39
CA ILE A 46 2.17 4.18 -5.08
C ILE A 46 2.04 5.70 -4.94
N SER A 47 3.09 6.45 -5.30
CA SER A 47 3.03 7.93 -5.28
C SER A 47 1.93 8.46 -6.20
N THR A 48 1.81 7.90 -7.41
CA THR A 48 0.75 8.28 -8.37
C THR A 48 -0.63 7.95 -7.84
N PHE A 49 -0.81 6.79 -7.21
CA PHE A 49 -2.07 6.38 -6.58
C PHE A 49 -2.50 7.37 -5.50
N ILE A 50 -1.58 7.75 -4.61
CA ILE A 50 -1.84 8.73 -3.54
C ILE A 50 -2.17 10.10 -4.13
N SER A 51 -1.34 10.62 -5.05
CA SER A 51 -1.56 11.94 -5.65
C SER A 51 -2.84 12.02 -6.49
N SER A 52 -3.33 10.88 -6.99
CA SER A 52 -4.54 10.78 -7.81
C SER A 52 -5.77 10.36 -7.00
N ALA A 53 -5.74 10.53 -5.68
CA ALA A 53 -6.83 10.23 -4.75
C ALA A 53 -7.36 8.78 -4.87
N GLY A 54 -6.44 7.82 -4.90
CA GLY A 54 -6.75 6.39 -4.92
C GLY A 54 -7.02 5.81 -6.31
N LYS A 55 -6.59 6.50 -7.37
CA LYS A 55 -6.75 6.07 -8.76
C LYS A 55 -5.41 5.71 -9.39
N LEU A 56 -5.41 4.67 -10.22
CA LEU A 56 -4.25 4.26 -10.99
C LEU A 56 -4.76 3.77 -12.36
N ASP A 57 -4.09 4.14 -13.45
CA ASP A 57 -4.43 3.61 -14.77
C ASP A 57 -4.00 2.15 -14.91
N GLN A 58 -4.56 1.45 -15.91
CA GLN A 58 -4.31 0.02 -16.11
C GLN A 58 -2.83 -0.32 -16.27
N LYS A 59 -2.07 0.50 -17.01
CA LYS A 59 -0.64 0.26 -17.23
C LYS A 59 0.12 0.29 -15.90
N ARG A 60 -0.12 1.31 -15.08
CA ARG A 60 0.51 1.42 -13.76
C ARG A 60 0.03 0.36 -12.76
N TYR A 61 -1.24 -0.07 -12.86
CA TYR A 61 -1.74 -1.22 -12.11
C TYR A 61 -0.96 -2.49 -12.46
N ASP A 62 -0.79 -2.78 -13.75
CA ASP A 62 -0.08 -3.98 -14.21
C ASP A 62 1.39 -3.96 -13.78
N VAL A 63 2.04 -2.79 -13.85
CA VAL A 63 3.41 -2.59 -13.34
C VAL A 63 3.47 -2.87 -11.83
N LEU A 64 2.60 -2.24 -11.03
CA LEU A 64 2.59 -2.43 -9.58
C LEU A 64 2.32 -3.90 -9.19
N LYS A 65 1.45 -4.58 -9.94
CA LYS A 65 1.17 -6.00 -9.75
C LYS A 65 2.41 -6.85 -10.01
N SER A 66 3.09 -6.65 -11.14
CA SER A 66 4.34 -7.35 -11.45
C SER A 66 5.40 -7.09 -10.38
N CYS A 67 5.58 -5.83 -9.96
CA CYS A 67 6.52 -5.49 -8.90
C CYS A 67 6.18 -6.20 -7.58
N SER A 68 4.89 -6.29 -7.22
CA SER A 68 4.47 -6.99 -6.00
C SER A 68 4.80 -8.48 -6.04
N GLU A 69 4.57 -9.13 -7.19
CA GLU A 69 4.90 -10.54 -7.42
C GLU A 69 6.42 -10.78 -7.35
N ASP A 70 7.21 -9.92 -8.00
CA ASP A 70 8.67 -10.00 -8.01
C ASP A 70 9.27 -9.72 -6.62
N LEU A 71 8.73 -8.74 -5.87
CA LEU A 71 9.11 -8.47 -4.48
C LEU A 71 8.84 -9.70 -3.60
N SER A 72 7.67 -10.33 -3.72
CA SER A 72 7.30 -11.52 -2.95
C SER A 72 8.28 -12.69 -3.15
N ILE A 73 8.81 -12.83 -4.36
CA ILE A 73 9.83 -13.83 -4.69
C ILE A 73 11.18 -13.40 -4.10
N GLY A 74 11.68 -12.22 -4.50
CA GLY A 74 13.03 -11.76 -4.14
C GLY A 74 13.25 -11.63 -2.64
N ILE A 75 12.23 -11.22 -1.87
CA ILE A 75 12.33 -11.08 -0.39
C ILE A 75 12.70 -12.40 0.29
N LYS A 76 12.33 -13.55 -0.28
CA LYS A 76 12.65 -14.87 0.29
C LYS A 76 14.14 -15.15 0.28
N GLY A 77 14.85 -14.64 -0.73
CA GLY A 77 16.30 -14.77 -0.86
C GLY A 77 17.10 -13.75 -0.06
N LEU A 78 16.45 -12.76 0.57
CA LEU A 78 17.13 -11.76 1.38
C LEU A 78 17.46 -12.29 2.78
N GLU A 79 18.67 -11.99 3.25
CA GLU A 79 19.05 -12.16 4.64
C GLU A 79 18.27 -11.20 5.56
N PRO A 80 17.98 -11.59 6.82
CA PRO A 80 17.36 -10.71 7.79
C PRO A 80 18.17 -9.42 7.98
N GLY A 81 17.50 -8.27 7.90
CA GLY A 81 18.16 -6.98 8.09
C GLY A 81 17.30 -5.80 7.64
N PRO A 82 17.83 -4.56 7.74
CA PRO A 82 17.09 -3.34 7.43
C PRO A 82 16.49 -3.33 6.02
N PHE A 83 17.24 -3.83 5.04
CA PHE A 83 16.78 -3.87 3.65
C PHE A 83 15.63 -4.85 3.44
N LYS A 84 15.70 -6.05 4.03
CA LYS A 84 14.58 -7.01 3.98
C LYS A 84 13.31 -6.43 4.61
N SER A 85 13.43 -5.80 5.78
CA SER A 85 12.28 -5.15 6.44
C SER A 85 11.71 -3.98 5.63
N TYR A 86 12.55 -3.25 4.90
CA TYR A 86 12.10 -2.22 3.96
C TYR A 86 11.35 -2.84 2.76
N ALA A 87 11.92 -3.86 2.13
CA ALA A 87 11.31 -4.55 1.00
C ALA A 87 9.96 -5.20 1.38
N GLU A 88 9.86 -5.78 2.58
CA GLU A 88 8.62 -6.32 3.14
C GLU A 88 7.55 -5.23 3.32
N GLN A 89 7.92 -4.04 3.80
CA GLN A 89 7.00 -2.90 3.90
C GLN A 89 6.53 -2.41 2.52
N LEU A 90 7.43 -2.33 1.54
CA LEU A 90 7.09 -1.95 0.17
C LEU A 90 6.15 -2.97 -0.48
N HIS A 91 6.40 -4.26 -0.29
CA HIS A 91 5.53 -5.34 -0.76
C HIS A 91 4.15 -5.29 -0.10
N LEU A 92 4.08 -5.10 1.22
CA LEU A 92 2.82 -4.92 1.94
C LEU A 92 2.03 -3.73 1.36
N LEU A 93 2.68 -2.60 1.16
CA LEU A 93 2.03 -1.40 0.65
C LEU A 93 1.54 -1.57 -0.79
N SER A 94 2.33 -2.24 -1.64
CA SER A 94 1.95 -2.60 -3.00
C SER A 94 0.68 -3.45 -3.02
N ASN A 95 0.59 -4.47 -2.16
CA ASN A 95 -0.60 -5.30 -2.02
C ASN A 95 -1.82 -4.51 -1.54
N LEU A 96 -1.67 -3.63 -0.54
CA LEU A 96 -2.79 -2.81 -0.05
C LEU A 96 -3.36 -1.91 -1.15
N VAL A 97 -2.51 -1.34 -2.01
CA VAL A 97 -2.95 -0.54 -3.16
C VAL A 97 -3.70 -1.41 -4.18
N LEU A 98 -3.16 -2.58 -4.52
CA LEU A 98 -3.82 -3.51 -5.44
C LEU A 98 -5.18 -3.98 -4.91
N GLU A 99 -5.26 -4.34 -3.62
CA GLU A 99 -6.52 -4.73 -2.99
C GLU A 99 -7.55 -3.59 -2.92
N TYR A 100 -7.08 -2.34 -2.76
CA TYR A 100 -7.93 -1.16 -2.82
C TYR A 100 -8.54 -1.01 -4.22
N LEU A 101 -7.71 -1.13 -5.26
CA LEU A 101 -8.12 -1.00 -6.66
C LEU A 101 -9.03 -2.15 -7.11
N ASP A 102 -8.79 -3.37 -6.62
CA ASP A 102 -9.63 -4.54 -6.87
C ASP A 102 -10.98 -4.51 -6.11
N GLY A 103 -11.20 -3.53 -5.23
CA GLY A 103 -12.38 -3.45 -4.37
C GLY A 103 -12.44 -4.55 -3.29
N LYS A 104 -11.31 -5.23 -3.02
CA LYS A 104 -11.19 -6.33 -2.05
C LYS A 104 -11.06 -5.83 -0.62
N LEU A 105 -10.47 -4.65 -0.42
CA LEU A 105 -10.64 -3.95 0.84
C LEU A 105 -12.12 -3.50 0.89
N ARG A 106 -12.92 -4.03 1.81
CA ARG A 106 -14.30 -3.54 2.04
C ARG A 106 -14.27 -2.44 3.09
N GLU A 107 -15.21 -1.50 2.99
CA GLU A 107 -15.41 -0.45 3.99
C GLU A 107 -15.91 -1.14 5.26
N CYS A 108 -15.14 -1.09 6.34
CA CYS A 108 -15.72 -1.22 7.67
C CYS A 108 -16.59 0.03 7.87
N ALA A 109 -17.84 -0.03 7.39
CA ALA A 109 -18.83 0.96 7.72
C ALA A 109 -19.01 0.91 9.24
N GLU A 110 -18.63 1.99 9.94
CA GLU A 110 -19.04 2.19 11.31
C GLU A 110 -20.58 2.17 11.33
N VAL A 111 -21.12 1.25 12.13
CA VAL A 111 -22.55 1.07 12.31
C VAL A 111 -23.10 2.33 12.99
N SER A 112 -23.74 3.18 12.20
CA SER A 112 -24.65 4.19 12.73
C SER A 112 -25.97 3.50 13.08
N SER A 113 -26.09 3.07 14.33
CA SER A 113 -27.35 2.66 14.97
C SER A 113 -27.29 3.19 16.41
N VAL A 114 -28.19 4.03 16.92
CA VAL A 114 -29.66 3.99 16.79
C VAL A 114 -30.21 5.42 17.01
N GLN A 115 -30.94 5.93 16.03
CA GLN A 115 -32.01 6.90 16.27
C GLN A 115 -33.20 6.13 16.86
N ASN A 116 -33.52 6.35 18.14
CA ASN A 116 -34.84 5.99 18.67
C ASN A 116 -35.70 7.23 18.70
N ARG A 117 -36.82 7.13 17.99
CA ARG A 117 -37.90 8.10 17.86
C ARG A 117 -38.80 8.10 19.10
N ASP A 118 -39.33 9.28 19.37
CA ASP A 118 -40.67 9.61 19.87
C ASP A 118 -41.28 8.81 21.03
N ALA A 119 -41.56 9.54 22.11
CA ALA A 119 -42.87 9.50 22.73
C ALA A 119 -43.26 10.92 23.14
N GLY A 120 -44.23 11.51 22.44
CA GLY A 120 -44.97 12.68 22.91
C GLY A 120 -46.00 12.34 24.00
N ALA A 121 -46.78 13.36 24.36
CA ALA A 121 -47.83 13.46 25.39
C ALA A 121 -47.29 13.96 26.75
N ASP A 122 -47.86 14.96 27.42
CA ASP A 122 -49.00 15.85 27.15
C ASP A 122 -48.85 17.05 28.12
N SER A 123 -49.70 18.04 27.89
CA SER A 123 -49.97 19.29 28.60
C SER A 123 -49.96 19.25 30.13
#